data_AF-A0A0N1KT26-F1
#
_entry.id   AF-A0A0N1KT26-F1
#
_cell.length_a   1.000
_cell.length_b   1.000
_cell.length_c   1.000
_cell.angle_alpha   90.00
_cell.angle_beta   90.00
_cell.angle_gamma   90.00
#
_symmetry.space_group_name_H-M   'P 1'
#
loop_
_entity.id
_entity.type
_entity.pdbx_description
1 polymer ?
#
loop_
_entity_poly.entity_id
_entity_poly.type
_entity_poly.pdbx_seq_one_letter_code
_entity_poly.pdbx_strand_id
1 'polypeptide(L)'
;MNTYSKYAANVFLAKCTERHAKGDIINVTTKYGKENASEVFNLIYEKDGFFFYSIIRADGTNAQTRAEAKVKRYNNWAAAAESKSNQYYEASQEGKDFLSLGEPIKVGHHSEKKHRALIERNWNRMGKAVEFSEKATTHESKAEYWERRAKDINLSMPESIEYYEFKLEAAKIQHEGMKSGTIARSHSMSLQYANRDVKEAQKNLDLAKKLWS
;
A
#
# COMPACT_ATOMS: atom_id res chain seq x y z
N MET A 1 -27.17 7.25 -15.62
CA MET A 1 -26.25 7.47 -14.48
C MET A 1 -24.99 6.65 -14.71
N ASN A 2 -23.82 7.30 -14.70
CA ASN A 2 -22.57 6.64 -15.04
C ASN A 2 -22.02 5.89 -13.82
N THR A 3 -21.55 4.67 -14.03
CA THR A 3 -21.09 3.77 -12.95
C THR A 3 -19.73 3.16 -13.27
N TYR A 4 -18.99 2.76 -12.25
CA TYR A 4 -17.71 2.07 -12.46
C TYR A 4 -17.92 0.61 -12.88
N SER A 5 -17.20 0.17 -13.91
CA SER A 5 -17.10 -1.24 -14.33
C SER A 5 -15.66 -1.74 -14.19
N LYS A 6 -15.48 -2.93 -13.61
CA LYS A 6 -14.15 -3.53 -13.45
C LYS A 6 -13.64 -4.04 -14.80
N TYR A 7 -12.41 -3.70 -15.17
CA TYR A 7 -11.82 -4.13 -16.45
C TYR A 7 -10.54 -4.95 -16.28
N ALA A 8 -9.56 -4.44 -15.54
CA ALA A 8 -8.31 -5.13 -15.24
C ALA A 8 -7.89 -4.90 -13.78
N ALA A 9 -6.77 -5.49 -13.35
CA ALA A 9 -6.21 -5.22 -12.02
C ALA A 9 -6.04 -3.70 -11.82
N ASN A 10 -6.62 -3.17 -10.74
CA ASN A 10 -6.67 -1.73 -10.43
C ASN A 10 -7.29 -0.78 -11.47
N VAL A 11 -7.71 -1.24 -12.65
CA VAL A 11 -8.36 -0.43 -13.69
C VAL A 11 -9.88 -0.58 -13.64
N PHE A 12 -10.58 0.55 -13.64
CA PHE A 12 -12.04 0.65 -13.76
C PHE A 12 -12.39 1.58 -14.92
N LEU A 13 -13.41 1.20 -15.68
CA LEU A 13 -13.96 2.00 -16.76
C LEU A 13 -15.24 2.72 -16.30
N ALA A 14 -15.55 3.86 -16.90
CA ALA A 14 -16.87 4.44 -16.79
C ALA A 14 -17.83 3.71 -17.74
N LYS A 15 -18.88 3.14 -17.18
CA LYS A 15 -20.04 2.62 -17.91
C LYS A 15 -21.03 3.77 -18.08
N CYS A 16 -21.19 4.24 -19.31
CA CYS A 16 -22.03 5.37 -19.66
C CYS A 16 -23.18 4.93 -20.58
N THR A 17 -24.33 5.58 -20.46
CA THR A 17 -25.49 5.40 -21.36
C THR A 17 -25.40 6.27 -22.60
N GLU A 18 -24.64 7.36 -22.52
CA GLU A 18 -24.45 8.34 -23.58
C GLU A 18 -23.00 8.33 -24.05
N ARG A 19 -22.76 8.83 -25.27
CA ARG A 19 -21.42 9.00 -25.82
C ARG A 19 -20.76 10.24 -25.23
N HIS A 20 -19.48 10.09 -24.89
CA HIS A 20 -18.61 11.16 -24.41
C HIS A 20 -17.36 11.24 -25.29
N ALA A 21 -16.82 12.46 -25.41
CA ALA A 21 -15.57 12.75 -26.09
C ALA A 21 -14.38 12.65 -25.12
N LYS A 22 -13.18 12.51 -25.68
CA LYS A 22 -11.93 12.59 -24.91
C LYS A 22 -11.80 13.98 -24.29
N GLY A 23 -11.52 14.04 -22.99
CA GLY A 23 -11.45 15.26 -22.19
C GLY A 23 -12.75 15.64 -21.47
N ASP A 24 -13.87 14.96 -21.73
CA ASP A 24 -15.12 15.24 -21.05
C ASP A 24 -15.02 14.90 -19.55
N ILE A 25 -15.53 15.80 -18.69
CA ILE A 25 -15.63 15.55 -17.26
C ILE A 25 -17.03 15.00 -16.96
N ILE A 26 -17.09 13.74 -16.54
CA ILE A 26 -18.33 13.05 -16.20
C ILE A 26 -18.36 12.66 -14.71
N ASN A 27 -19.54 12.70 -14.11
CA ASN A 27 -19.73 12.20 -12.76
C ASN A 27 -19.96 10.69 -12.79
N VAL A 28 -19.04 9.94 -12.17
CA VAL A 28 -19.12 8.47 -12.08
C VAL A 28 -19.40 8.06 -10.64
N THR A 29 -20.44 7.25 -10.47
CA THR A 29 -20.90 6.86 -9.14
C THR A 29 -20.37 5.51 -8.72
N THR A 30 -19.86 5.46 -7.50
CA THR A 30 -19.43 4.22 -6.85
C THR A 30 -20.63 3.37 -6.42
N LYS A 31 -20.41 2.07 -6.19
CA LYS A 31 -21.42 1.18 -5.60
C LYS A 31 -21.97 1.62 -4.23
N TYR A 32 -21.33 2.62 -3.60
CA TYR A 32 -21.72 3.17 -2.30
C TYR A 32 -22.40 4.54 -2.43
N GLY A 33 -22.77 4.97 -3.65
CA GLY A 33 -23.49 6.23 -3.88
C GLY A 33 -22.61 7.48 -3.90
N LYS A 34 -21.29 7.38 -3.69
CA LYS A 34 -20.38 8.52 -3.84
C LYS A 34 -20.12 8.81 -5.32
N GLU A 35 -20.41 10.03 -5.74
CA GLU A 35 -20.09 10.57 -7.06
C GLU A 35 -18.67 11.14 -7.11
N ASN A 36 -18.01 10.98 -8.25
CA ASN A 36 -16.69 11.57 -8.47
C ASN A 36 -16.58 12.05 -9.91
N ALA A 37 -16.15 13.30 -10.07
CA ALA A 37 -15.78 13.84 -11.37
C ALA A 37 -14.59 13.05 -11.93
N SER A 38 -14.75 12.54 -13.15
CA SER A 38 -13.74 11.75 -13.85
C SER A 38 -13.61 12.24 -15.28
N GLU A 39 -12.39 12.43 -15.73
CA GLU A 39 -12.06 12.80 -17.11
C GLU A 39 -12.05 11.55 -18.00
N VAL A 40 -12.69 11.65 -19.15
CA VAL A 40 -12.79 10.60 -20.17
C VAL A 40 -11.57 10.59 -21.08
N PHE A 41 -10.97 9.41 -21.31
CA PHE A 41 -9.83 9.24 -22.21
C PHE A 41 -10.24 8.53 -23.50
N ASN A 42 -10.34 7.20 -23.46
CA ASN A 42 -10.57 6.38 -24.65
C ASN A 42 -11.84 5.55 -24.50
N LEU A 43 -12.59 5.40 -25.59
CA LEU A 43 -13.64 4.40 -25.70
C LEU A 43 -13.00 3.01 -25.88
N ILE A 44 -13.21 2.10 -24.93
CA ILE A 44 -12.57 0.78 -24.90
C ILE A 44 -13.40 -0.26 -25.65
N TYR A 45 -14.71 -0.25 -25.42
CA TYR A 45 -15.69 -1.09 -26.12
C TYR A 45 -17.12 -0.60 -25.89
N GLU A 46 -18.03 -1.10 -26.72
CA GLU A 46 -19.48 -0.91 -26.58
C GLU A 46 -20.13 -2.27 -26.30
N LYS A 47 -21.06 -2.31 -25.33
CA LYS A 47 -21.78 -3.55 -24.98
C LYS A 47 -23.12 -3.24 -24.36
N ASP A 48 -24.16 -3.95 -24.79
CA ASP A 48 -25.54 -3.86 -24.25
C ASP A 48 -26.11 -2.42 -24.26
N GLY A 49 -25.77 -1.63 -25.28
CA GLY A 49 -26.17 -0.22 -25.37
C GLY A 49 -25.41 0.73 -24.44
N PHE A 50 -24.35 0.26 -23.77
CA PHE A 50 -23.47 1.08 -22.94
C PHE A 50 -22.11 1.30 -23.60
N PHE A 51 -21.53 2.45 -23.30
CA PHE A 51 -20.20 2.86 -23.73
C PHE A 51 -19.23 2.76 -22.54
N PHE A 52 -18.10 2.08 -22.73
CA PHE A 52 -17.10 1.86 -21.68
C PHE A 52 -15.85 2.68 -21.94
N TYR A 53 -15.61 3.68 -21.09
CA TYR A 53 -14.51 4.62 -21.25
C TYR A 53 -13.41 4.40 -20.20
N SER A 54 -12.15 4.51 -20.61
CA SER A 54 -11.07 4.73 -19.64
C SER A 54 -11.20 6.12 -19.05
N ILE A 55 -10.91 6.22 -17.76
CA ILE A 55 -11.11 7.44 -17.00
C ILE A 55 -10.02 7.64 -15.96
N ILE A 56 -9.78 8.91 -15.63
CA ILE A 56 -8.99 9.33 -14.47
C ILE A 56 -9.87 10.18 -13.59
N ARG A 57 -9.67 10.15 -12.27
CA ARG A 57 -10.41 11.05 -11.39
C ARG A 57 -9.86 12.46 -11.53
N ALA A 58 -10.74 13.42 -11.78
CA ALA A 58 -10.37 14.83 -11.91
C ALA A 58 -9.85 15.43 -10.59
N ASP A 59 -10.14 14.79 -9.45
CA ASP A 59 -9.62 15.19 -8.13
C ASP A 59 -8.17 14.75 -7.86
N GLY A 60 -7.48 14.18 -8.86
CA GLY A 60 -6.11 13.70 -8.75
C GLY A 60 -5.96 12.39 -7.94
N THR A 61 -7.06 11.80 -7.46
CA THR A 61 -6.98 10.56 -6.68
C THR A 61 -6.66 9.38 -7.59
N ASN A 62 -5.48 8.82 -7.40
CA ASN A 62 -4.98 7.62 -8.10
C ASN A 62 -4.50 6.56 -7.08
N ALA A 63 -3.79 5.52 -7.54
CA ALA A 63 -3.26 4.49 -6.65
C ALA A 63 -2.14 5.01 -5.72
N GLN A 64 -1.30 5.94 -6.21
CA GLN A 64 -0.17 6.49 -5.45
C GLN A 64 -0.64 7.40 -4.32
N THR A 65 -1.50 8.37 -4.60
CA THR A 65 -2.11 9.26 -3.58
C THR A 65 -2.86 8.48 -2.49
N ARG A 66 -3.54 7.38 -2.85
CA ARG A 66 -4.16 6.47 -1.87
C ARG A 66 -3.13 5.74 -1.03
N ALA A 67 -2.00 5.33 -1.61
CA ALA A 67 -0.90 4.71 -0.88
C ALA A 67 -0.24 5.73 0.08
N GLU A 68 0.04 6.94 -0.37
CA GLU A 68 0.56 8.03 0.47
C GLU A 68 -0.35 8.37 1.65
N ALA A 69 -1.67 8.45 1.42
CA ALA A 69 -2.64 8.66 2.49
C ALA A 69 -2.57 7.53 3.54
N LYS A 70 -2.33 6.28 3.11
CA LYS A 70 -2.13 5.17 4.03
C LYS A 70 -0.80 5.26 4.77
N VAL A 71 0.30 5.66 4.10
CA VAL A 71 1.59 5.90 4.76
C VAL A 71 1.42 6.90 5.89
N LYS A 72 0.84 8.08 5.61
CA LYS A 72 0.58 9.12 6.61
C LYS A 72 -0.23 8.57 7.79
N ARG A 73 -1.30 7.82 7.50
CA ARG A 73 -2.15 7.21 8.53
C ARG A 73 -1.39 6.21 9.40
N TYR A 74 -0.59 5.32 8.81
CA TYR A 74 0.17 4.32 9.56
C TYR A 74 1.30 4.96 10.37
N ASN A 75 1.99 5.97 9.85
CA ASN A 75 2.99 6.73 10.59
C ASN A 75 2.37 7.41 11.81
N ASN A 76 1.20 8.05 11.65
CA ASN A 76 0.50 8.66 12.78
C ASN A 76 0.11 7.63 13.84
N TRP A 77 -0.28 6.42 13.43
CA TRP A 77 -0.60 5.34 14.36
C TRP A 77 0.63 4.75 15.05
N ALA A 78 1.74 4.63 14.35
CA ALA A 78 3.02 4.21 14.91
C ALA A 78 3.47 5.22 15.99
N ALA A 79 3.53 6.51 15.65
CA ALA A 79 3.91 7.57 16.60
C ALA A 79 2.98 7.63 17.81
N ALA A 80 1.67 7.46 17.62
CA ALA A 80 0.71 7.42 18.73
C ALA A 80 0.89 6.16 19.62
N ALA A 81 1.26 5.02 19.04
CA ALA A 81 1.55 3.80 19.79
C ALA A 81 2.88 3.92 20.56
N GLU A 82 3.91 4.46 19.93
CA GLU A 82 5.21 4.74 20.55
C GLU A 82 5.07 5.72 21.72
N SER A 83 4.33 6.81 21.54
CA SER A 83 4.03 7.75 22.63
C SER A 83 3.36 7.06 23.82
N LYS A 84 2.40 6.15 23.58
CA LYS A 84 1.77 5.35 24.64
C LYS A 84 2.74 4.37 25.29
N SER A 85 3.59 3.71 24.49
CA SER A 85 4.65 2.83 24.99
C SER A 85 5.54 3.58 25.99
N ASN A 86 6.01 4.77 25.60
CA ASN A 86 6.86 5.60 26.44
C ASN A 86 6.15 6.04 27.72
N GLN A 87 4.87 6.44 27.64
CA GLN A 87 4.07 6.77 28.82
C GLN A 87 3.96 5.58 29.81
N TYR A 88 3.71 4.36 29.31
CA TYR A 88 3.65 3.17 30.18
C TYR A 88 5.01 2.80 30.75
N TYR A 89 6.09 2.95 29.96
CA TYR A 89 7.45 2.74 30.42
C TYR A 89 7.82 3.72 31.54
N GLU A 90 7.57 5.01 31.36
CA GLU A 90 7.79 6.04 32.38
C GLU A 90 6.97 5.74 33.64
N ALA A 91 5.69 5.40 33.48
CA ALA A 91 4.82 5.03 34.61
C ALA A 91 5.27 3.74 35.32
N SER A 92 5.98 2.83 34.64
CA SER A 92 6.54 1.62 35.25
C SER A 92 7.71 1.91 36.20
N GLN A 93 8.26 3.13 36.17
CA GLN A 93 9.32 3.59 37.06
C GLN A 93 8.78 4.10 38.42
N GLU A 94 7.50 3.89 38.73
CA GLU A 94 6.92 4.25 40.04
C GLU A 94 7.72 3.58 41.16
N GLY A 95 8.21 4.37 42.13
CA GLY A 95 8.98 3.85 43.25
C GLY A 95 10.38 3.32 42.89
N LYS A 96 10.93 3.73 41.74
CA LYS A 96 12.30 3.39 41.30
C LYS A 96 13.35 3.63 42.37
N ASP A 97 13.30 4.77 43.06
CA ASP A 97 14.29 5.10 44.10
C ASP A 97 14.26 4.07 45.24
N PHE A 98 13.06 3.70 45.70
CA PHE A 98 12.87 2.65 46.72
C PHE A 98 13.35 1.28 46.23
N LEU A 99 12.97 0.88 45.01
CA LEU A 99 13.34 -0.43 44.45
C LEU A 99 14.84 -0.55 44.15
N SER A 100 15.51 0.57 43.83
CA SER A 100 16.95 0.62 43.54
C SER A 100 17.82 0.27 44.75
N LEU A 101 17.29 0.43 45.96
CA LEU A 101 17.95 0.02 47.20
C LEU A 101 18.08 -1.51 47.32
N GLY A 102 17.35 -2.28 46.52
CA GLY A 102 17.44 -3.74 46.49
C GLY A 102 16.91 -4.42 47.76
N GLU A 103 16.06 -3.75 48.53
CA GLU A 103 15.49 -4.34 49.75
C GLU A 103 14.63 -5.56 49.40
N PRO A 104 14.85 -6.74 50.02
CA PRO A 104 14.03 -7.91 49.74
C PRO A 104 12.60 -7.75 50.29
N ILE A 105 11.65 -8.49 49.71
CA ILE A 105 10.28 -8.57 50.24
C ILE A 105 10.31 -9.32 51.59
N LYS A 106 10.05 -8.59 52.67
CA LYS A 106 9.93 -9.14 54.03
C LYS A 106 8.58 -9.85 54.21
N VAL A 107 8.56 -11.16 54.00
CA VAL A 107 7.35 -11.99 54.13
C VAL A 107 6.81 -11.96 55.56
N GLY A 108 5.50 -11.73 55.74
CA GLY A 108 4.83 -11.59 57.02
C GLY A 108 4.90 -10.20 57.66
N HIS A 109 5.63 -9.25 57.06
CA HIS A 109 5.72 -7.88 57.55
C HIS A 109 4.58 -7.00 57.01
N HIS A 110 4.17 -5.97 57.76
CA HIS A 110 3.06 -5.08 57.36
C HIS A 110 3.28 -4.37 56.01
N SER A 111 4.53 -4.22 55.57
CA SER A 111 4.90 -3.60 54.29
C SER A 111 4.87 -4.57 53.08
N GLU A 112 4.75 -5.88 53.31
CA GLU A 112 4.81 -6.91 52.25
C GLU A 112 3.81 -6.63 51.13
N LYS A 113 2.54 -6.41 51.49
CA LYS A 113 1.44 -6.22 50.54
C LYS A 113 1.70 -5.02 49.62
N LYS A 114 2.21 -3.91 50.18
CA LYS A 114 2.54 -2.70 49.41
C LYS A 114 3.71 -2.96 48.45
N HIS A 115 4.73 -3.68 48.90
CA HIS A 115 5.89 -4.00 48.07
C HIS A 115 5.50 -4.89 46.88
N ARG A 116 4.78 -5.98 47.11
CA ARG A 116 4.28 -6.86 46.02
C ARG A 116 3.42 -6.11 45.02
N ALA A 117 2.47 -5.31 45.51
CA ALA A 117 1.57 -4.54 44.66
C ALA A 117 2.31 -3.49 43.79
N LEU A 118 3.39 -2.89 44.29
CA LEU A 118 4.22 -1.98 43.50
C LEU A 118 4.92 -2.70 42.35
N ILE A 119 5.58 -3.83 42.65
CA ILE A 119 6.27 -4.65 41.64
C ILE A 119 5.30 -5.14 40.58
N GLU A 120 4.16 -5.70 40.99
CA GLU A 120 3.14 -6.21 40.08
C GLU A 120 2.58 -5.11 39.17
N ARG A 121 2.31 -3.92 39.73
CA ARG A 121 1.84 -2.78 38.94
C ARG A 121 2.88 -2.32 37.92
N ASN A 122 4.15 -2.21 38.31
CA ASN A 122 5.23 -1.83 37.42
C ASN A 122 5.46 -2.88 36.33
N TRP A 123 5.38 -4.16 36.69
CA TRP A 123 5.45 -5.28 35.74
C TRP A 123 4.32 -5.21 34.69
N ASN A 124 3.07 -5.00 35.14
CA ASN A 124 1.93 -4.87 34.25
C ASN A 124 2.05 -3.67 33.31
N ARG A 125 2.57 -2.53 33.80
CA ARG A 125 2.85 -1.34 32.98
C ARG A 125 3.97 -1.60 31.98
N MET A 126 5.04 -2.30 32.37
CA MET A 126 6.10 -2.70 31.45
C MET A 126 5.57 -3.61 30.34
N GLY A 127 4.73 -4.59 30.69
CA GLY A 127 4.05 -5.43 29.71
C GLY A 127 3.21 -4.63 28.71
N LYS A 128 2.52 -3.59 29.18
CA LYS A 128 1.80 -2.65 28.30
C LYS A 128 2.73 -1.82 27.42
N ALA A 129 3.86 -1.36 27.95
CA ALA A 129 4.86 -0.63 27.16
C ALA A 129 5.34 -1.49 25.98
N VAL A 130 5.72 -2.74 26.25
CA VAL A 130 6.15 -3.70 25.21
C VAL A 130 5.03 -3.94 24.18
N GLU A 131 3.80 -4.18 24.61
CA GLU A 131 2.65 -4.38 23.70
C GLU A 131 2.46 -3.18 22.75
N PHE A 132 2.58 -1.95 23.25
CA PHE A 132 2.47 -0.75 22.44
C PHE A 132 3.69 -0.52 21.54
N SER A 133 4.89 -0.90 21.98
CA SER A 133 6.10 -0.86 21.18
C SER A 133 5.99 -1.82 19.99
N GLU A 134 5.60 -3.08 20.21
CA GLU A 134 5.35 -4.03 19.12
C GLU A 134 4.28 -3.51 18.15
N LYS A 135 3.21 -2.91 18.68
CA LYS A 135 2.18 -2.29 17.85
C LYS A 135 2.74 -1.16 17.00
N ALA A 136 3.63 -0.32 17.52
CA ALA A 136 4.29 0.73 16.75
C ALA A 136 5.08 0.12 15.58
N THR A 137 5.92 -0.87 15.84
CA THR A 137 6.69 -1.59 14.80
C THR A 137 5.78 -2.19 13.72
N THR A 138 4.65 -2.81 14.10
CA THR A 138 3.73 -3.35 13.09
C THR A 138 3.09 -2.27 12.21
N HIS A 139 2.89 -1.05 12.73
CA HIS A 139 2.39 0.07 11.97
C HIS A 139 3.47 0.65 11.05
N GLU A 140 4.72 0.74 11.51
CA GLU A 140 5.87 1.15 10.70
C GLU A 140 6.08 0.23 9.51
N SER A 141 6.14 -1.09 9.71
CA SER A 141 6.29 -2.04 8.60
C SER A 141 5.15 -1.94 7.57
N LYS A 142 3.93 -1.60 8.02
CA LYS A 142 2.81 -1.32 7.10
C LYS A 142 3.01 0.00 6.37
N ALA A 143 3.52 1.04 7.03
CA ALA A 143 3.83 2.31 6.37
C ALA A 143 4.89 2.11 5.28
N GLU A 144 5.99 1.40 5.57
CA GLU A 144 7.05 1.08 4.60
C GLU A 144 6.52 0.29 3.40
N TYR A 145 5.60 -0.66 3.63
CA TYR A 145 4.92 -1.36 2.55
C TYR A 145 4.16 -0.39 1.64
N TRP A 146 3.37 0.52 2.23
CA TRP A 146 2.59 1.49 1.46
C TRP A 146 3.47 2.56 0.82
N GLU A 147 4.63 2.87 1.39
CA GLU A 147 5.59 3.81 0.80
C GLU A 147 6.19 3.26 -0.49
N ARG A 148 6.53 1.96 -0.51
CA ARG A 148 6.93 1.29 -1.75
C ARG A 148 5.80 1.34 -2.79
N ARG A 149 4.56 1.05 -2.37
CA ARG A 149 3.38 1.12 -3.25
C ARG A 149 3.06 2.52 -3.75
N ALA A 150 3.44 3.56 -3.03
CA ALA A 150 3.25 4.95 -3.45
C ALA A 150 4.16 5.33 -4.64
N LYS A 151 5.19 4.53 -4.93
CA LYS A 151 6.09 4.72 -6.06
C LYS A 151 5.73 3.82 -7.26
N ASP A 152 4.78 2.89 -7.09
CA ASP A 152 4.38 1.95 -8.15
C ASP A 152 3.58 2.68 -9.25
N ILE A 153 4.05 2.57 -10.49
CA ILE A 153 3.28 2.92 -11.70
C ILE A 153 2.55 1.67 -12.18
N ASN A 154 1.25 1.79 -12.47
CA ASN A 154 0.43 0.67 -12.95
C ASN A 154 -0.58 1.12 -14.01
N LEU A 155 -1.24 0.16 -14.65
CA LEU A 155 -2.20 0.35 -15.74
C LEU A 155 -3.34 1.37 -15.48
N SER A 156 -3.61 1.75 -14.23
CA SER A 156 -4.61 2.79 -13.90
C SER A 156 -4.13 4.23 -14.14
N MET A 157 -2.90 4.42 -14.62
CA MET A 157 -2.27 5.72 -14.85
C MET A 157 -1.87 5.87 -16.32
N PRO A 158 -2.02 7.05 -16.94
CA PRO A 158 -1.57 7.30 -18.32
C PRO A 158 -0.06 7.09 -18.52
N GLU A 159 0.73 7.53 -17.54
CA GLU A 159 2.20 7.35 -17.47
C GLU A 159 2.62 5.88 -17.53
N SER A 160 1.68 4.94 -17.35
CA SER A 160 1.95 3.52 -17.50
C SER A 160 2.39 3.12 -18.91
N ILE A 161 2.06 3.90 -19.95
CA ILE A 161 2.56 3.63 -21.31
C ILE A 161 4.10 3.66 -21.29
N GLU A 162 4.70 4.79 -20.92
CA GLU A 162 6.15 4.98 -20.90
C GLU A 162 6.83 3.97 -19.98
N TYR A 163 6.24 3.71 -18.81
CA TYR A 163 6.74 2.71 -17.87
C TYR A 163 6.79 1.30 -18.48
N TYR A 164 5.74 0.87 -19.18
CA TYR A 164 5.71 -0.46 -19.80
C TYR A 164 6.55 -0.54 -21.08
N GLU A 165 6.78 0.57 -21.80
CA GLU A 165 7.74 0.64 -22.90
C GLU A 165 9.16 0.38 -22.41
N PHE A 166 9.58 1.11 -21.38
CA PHE A 166 10.89 0.89 -20.74
C PHE A 166 11.03 -0.54 -20.21
N LYS A 167 9.99 -1.06 -19.53
CA LYS A 167 10.01 -2.43 -18.98
C LYS A 167 10.10 -3.49 -20.08
N LEU A 168 9.41 -3.28 -21.20
CA LEU A 168 9.47 -4.19 -22.34
C LEU A 168 10.85 -4.19 -22.98
N GLU A 169 11.45 -3.02 -23.15
CA GLU A 169 12.80 -2.89 -23.72
C GLU A 169 13.85 -3.58 -22.83
N ALA A 170 13.81 -3.33 -21.52
CA ALA A 170 14.66 -4.01 -20.55
C ALA A 170 14.47 -5.54 -20.59
N ALA A 171 13.23 -6.02 -20.68
CA ALA A 171 12.94 -7.45 -20.77
C ALA A 171 13.49 -8.08 -22.07
N LYS A 172 13.39 -7.36 -23.20
CA LYS A 172 13.95 -7.81 -24.49
C LYS A 172 15.47 -7.92 -24.42
N ILE A 173 16.15 -6.91 -23.90
CA ILE A 173 17.61 -6.91 -23.70
C ILE A 173 18.03 -8.10 -22.84
N GLN A 174 17.32 -8.37 -21.73
CA GLN A 174 17.61 -9.52 -20.87
C GLN A 174 17.43 -10.85 -21.59
N HIS A 175 16.31 -11.03 -22.29
CA HIS A 175 16.04 -12.25 -23.04
C HIS A 175 17.05 -12.48 -24.17
N GLU A 176 17.39 -11.44 -24.92
CA GLU A 176 18.40 -11.49 -25.99
C GLU A 176 19.80 -11.77 -25.43
N GLY A 177 20.19 -11.10 -24.35
CA GLY A 177 21.46 -11.34 -23.67
C GLY A 177 21.60 -12.77 -23.14
N MET A 178 20.52 -13.36 -22.63
CA MET A 178 20.50 -14.78 -22.23
C MET A 178 20.51 -15.73 -23.44
N LYS A 179 20.01 -15.29 -24.59
CA LYS A 179 20.02 -16.07 -25.84
C LYS A 179 21.38 -16.03 -26.51
N SER A 180 22.04 -14.89 -26.55
CA SER A 180 23.38 -14.67 -27.11
C SER A 180 24.51 -15.18 -26.21
N GLY A 181 24.24 -15.37 -24.91
CA GLY A 181 25.23 -15.80 -23.92
C GLY A 181 25.99 -14.63 -23.27
N THR A 182 25.67 -13.39 -23.60
CA THR A 182 26.20 -12.18 -22.92
C THR A 182 25.78 -12.17 -21.44
N ILE A 183 24.61 -12.72 -21.12
CA ILE A 183 24.08 -12.86 -19.77
C ILE A 183 24.06 -14.34 -19.40
N ALA A 184 24.74 -14.70 -18.31
CA ALA A 184 24.77 -16.06 -17.81
C ALA A 184 23.39 -16.49 -17.30
N ARG A 185 22.97 -17.70 -17.68
CA ARG A 185 21.72 -18.30 -17.19
C ARG A 185 21.98 -18.89 -15.81
N SER A 186 21.16 -18.52 -14.83
CA SER A 186 21.27 -19.06 -13.47
C SER A 186 20.75 -20.50 -13.36
N HIS A 187 19.77 -20.87 -14.17
CA HIS A 187 19.18 -22.21 -14.20
C HIS A 187 18.63 -22.55 -15.60
N SER A 188 18.25 -23.82 -15.81
CA SER A 188 17.78 -24.32 -17.12
C SER A 188 16.58 -23.54 -17.68
N MET A 189 15.66 -23.12 -16.81
CA MET A 189 14.45 -22.37 -17.18
C MET A 189 14.65 -20.85 -17.32
N SER A 190 15.85 -20.28 -17.12
CA SER A 190 16.03 -18.81 -17.10
C SER A 190 15.58 -18.16 -18.41
N LEU A 191 15.88 -18.78 -19.54
CA LEU A 191 15.47 -18.28 -20.86
C LEU A 191 13.94 -18.30 -21.04
N GLN A 192 13.26 -19.31 -20.51
CA GLN A 192 11.80 -19.41 -20.60
C GLN A 192 11.11 -18.34 -19.75
N TYR A 193 11.64 -18.06 -18.55
CA TYR A 193 11.14 -16.97 -17.72
C TYR A 193 11.37 -15.61 -18.38
N ALA A 194 12.56 -15.35 -18.92
CA ALA A 194 12.83 -14.11 -19.64
C ALA A 194 11.88 -13.91 -20.85
N ASN A 195 11.61 -14.96 -21.62
CA ASN A 195 10.62 -14.90 -22.72
C ASN A 195 9.19 -14.63 -22.21
N ARG A 196 8.80 -15.24 -21.09
CA ARG A 196 7.50 -14.98 -20.44
C ARG A 196 7.39 -13.53 -20.02
N ASP A 197 8.45 -12.97 -19.43
CA ASP A 197 8.49 -11.59 -18.96
C ASP A 197 8.36 -10.59 -20.13
N VAL A 198 8.99 -10.86 -21.28
CA VAL A 198 8.80 -10.09 -22.52
C VAL A 198 7.33 -10.11 -22.96
N LYS A 199 6.71 -11.29 -23.00
CA LYS A 199 5.29 -11.43 -23.39
C LYS A 199 4.35 -10.70 -22.42
N GLU A 200 4.63 -10.77 -21.13
CA GLU A 200 3.83 -10.09 -20.11
C GLU A 200 4.00 -8.57 -20.20
N ALA A 201 5.23 -8.07 -20.38
CA ALA A 201 5.49 -6.65 -20.59
C ALA A 201 4.79 -6.13 -21.85
N GLN A 202 4.83 -6.89 -22.96
CA GLN A 202 4.15 -6.54 -24.20
C GLN A 202 2.63 -6.46 -23.98
N LYS A 203 2.03 -7.47 -23.33
CA LYS A 203 0.60 -7.47 -23.01
C LYS A 203 0.19 -6.26 -22.17
N ASN A 204 1.00 -5.89 -21.18
CA ASN A 204 0.73 -4.72 -20.34
C ASN A 204 0.85 -3.42 -21.13
N LEU A 205 1.85 -3.31 -22.03
CA LEU A 205 2.01 -2.16 -22.90
C LEU A 205 0.82 -2.02 -23.86
N ASP A 206 0.40 -3.10 -24.52
CA ASP A 206 -0.74 -3.08 -25.44
C ASP A 206 -2.03 -2.66 -24.72
N LEU A 207 -2.21 -3.12 -23.48
CA LEU A 207 -3.33 -2.73 -22.64
C LEU A 207 -3.25 -1.26 -22.22
N ALA A 208 -2.07 -0.76 -21.84
CA ALA A 208 -1.85 0.64 -21.52
C ALA A 208 -2.15 1.55 -22.71
N LYS A 209 -1.66 1.18 -23.91
CA LYS A 209 -1.96 1.89 -25.17
C LYS A 209 -3.46 1.92 -25.43
N LYS A 210 -4.15 0.78 -25.31
CA LYS A 210 -5.61 0.74 -25.47
C LYS A 210 -6.34 1.67 -24.51
N LEU A 211 -5.86 1.77 -23.27
CA LEU A 211 -6.49 2.59 -22.23
C LEU A 211 -6.23 4.09 -22.43
N TRP A 212 -5.03 4.50 -22.85
CA TRP A 212 -4.60 5.90 -22.69
C TRP A 212 -4.18 6.61 -24.00
N SER A 213 -3.94 5.86 -25.09
CA SER A 213 -3.54 6.38 -26.42
C SER A 213 -4.76 6.59 -27.30
#